data_AF-A0A7S1SGH8-F1
#
_entry.id   AF-A0A7S1SGH8-F1
#
_cell.length_a   1.000
_cell.length_b   1.000
_cell.length_c   1.000
_cell.angle_alpha   90.00
_cell.angle_beta   90.00
_cell.angle_gamma   90.00
#
_symmetry.space_group_name_H-M   'P 1'
#
loop_
_entity.id
_entity.type
_entity.pdbx_description
1 polymer ?
#
loop_
_entity_poly.entity_id
_entity_poly.type
_entity_poly.pdbx_seq_one_letter_code
_entity_poly.pdbx_strand_id
1 'polypeptide(L)'
;MQGEPSEPAPQLVAQAAEARRRFASLLGTPQLAELLEACPGVGGGQASWASTEGPSIPGIAAQCAEALRLLIPRVLAAEAGGDARRLLESFSERYDTLLVQHDAAVQRCQRMEADRHNCSQELAQKIEELVVENSNLKERLQALQTQQAEPDNRVQLQQSLAQREAELWASNEALQRLQEVLDDNANSSSARCVQLERELLAAHNAIAEAEDRCAAQAAAAREVREAADAAVAHEGELIARCRAAERESQDSNCALEALLQEKGRHMEEREHLLDRRLVSSMLVLYVDHLKSGQRTLAEQVLDQTLQVLGGAASEMAERQ
;
A
#
# COMPACT_ATOMS: atom_id res chain seq x y z
N MET A 1 18.41 -34.53 34.25
CA MET A 1 18.43 -34.39 32.78
C MET A 1 18.40 -32.90 32.48
N GLN A 2 19.57 -32.27 32.35
CA GLN A 2 19.66 -30.87 31.92
C GLN A 2 19.40 -30.87 30.41
N GLY A 3 18.26 -30.32 29.99
CA GLY A 3 17.93 -30.20 28.58
C GLY A 3 18.90 -29.23 27.93
N GLU A 4 19.66 -29.71 26.94
CA GLU A 4 20.45 -28.85 26.09
C GLU A 4 19.52 -27.84 25.41
N PRO A 5 19.84 -26.53 25.44
CA PRO A 5 19.03 -25.53 24.76
C PRO A 5 19.08 -25.81 23.25
N SER A 6 17.91 -26.16 22.69
CA SER A 6 17.70 -26.27 21.25
C SER A 6 18.19 -25.00 20.57
N GLU A 7 19.26 -25.10 19.77
CA GLU A 7 19.72 -23.99 18.95
C GLU A 7 18.56 -23.53 18.04
N PRO A 8 18.26 -22.22 18.00
CA PRO A 8 17.20 -21.70 17.15
C PRO A 8 17.57 -21.96 15.68
N ALA A 9 16.61 -22.47 14.91
CA ALA A 9 16.82 -22.78 13.50
C ALA A 9 17.45 -21.57 12.77
N PRO A 10 18.49 -21.77 11.95
CA PRO A 10 19.26 -20.66 11.34
C PRO A 10 18.41 -19.71 10.50
N GLN A 11 17.27 -20.19 9.98
CA GLN A 11 16.29 -19.37 9.26
C GLN A 11 15.56 -18.35 10.17
N LEU A 12 15.21 -18.71 11.41
CA LEU A 12 14.57 -17.81 12.36
C LEU A 12 15.52 -16.71 12.82
N VAL A 13 16.81 -17.03 12.97
CA VAL A 13 17.85 -16.06 13.30
C VAL A 13 18.03 -15.04 12.15
N ALA A 14 18.01 -15.50 10.89
CA ALA A 14 18.09 -14.64 9.72
C ALA A 14 16.86 -13.71 9.59
N GLN A 15 15.65 -14.24 9.74
CA GLN A 15 14.41 -13.46 9.71
C GLN A 15 14.36 -12.41 10.83
N ALA A 16 14.81 -12.78 12.03
CA ALA A 16 14.91 -11.86 13.16
C ALA A 16 15.91 -10.71 12.92
N ALA A 17 17.03 -10.99 12.24
CA ALA A 17 18.02 -9.99 11.88
C ALA A 17 17.50 -9.05 10.77
N GLU A 18 16.74 -9.57 9.82
CA GLU A 18 16.10 -8.79 8.76
C GLU A 18 15.00 -7.87 9.32
N ALA A 19 14.12 -8.40 10.18
CA ALA A 19 13.07 -7.62 10.84
C ALA A 19 13.67 -6.45 11.65
N ARG A 20 14.76 -6.71 12.39
CA ARG A 20 15.51 -5.67 13.11
C ARG A 20 16.08 -4.59 12.18
N ARG A 21 16.65 -4.99 11.04
CA ARG A 21 17.18 -4.05 10.03
C ARG A 21 16.08 -3.19 9.42
N ARG A 22 14.95 -3.77 9.05
CA ARG A 22 13.80 -3.04 8.49
C ARG A 22 13.25 -2.05 9.52
N PHE A 23 13.10 -2.47 10.77
CA PHE A 23 12.65 -1.59 11.84
C PHE A 23 13.63 -0.42 12.08
N ALA A 24 14.94 -0.69 12.11
CA ALA A 24 15.95 0.37 12.21
C ALA A 24 15.91 1.35 11.04
N SER A 25 15.64 0.89 9.81
CA SER A 25 15.46 1.79 8.66
C SER A 25 14.22 2.67 8.77
N LEU A 26 13.13 2.15 9.35
CA LEU A 26 11.91 2.91 9.59
C LEU A 26 12.14 4.01 10.63
N LEU A 27 12.88 3.72 11.70
CA LEU A 27 13.31 4.71 12.69
C LEU A 27 14.23 5.80 12.11
N GLY A 28 14.90 5.54 10.98
CA GLY A 28 15.71 6.52 10.27
C GLY A 28 14.89 7.61 9.54
N THR A 29 13.56 7.50 9.51
CA THR A 29 12.71 8.56 8.96
C THR A 29 12.64 9.74 9.94
N PRO A 30 13.04 10.95 9.53
CA PRO A 30 13.30 12.07 10.44
C PRO A 30 12.07 12.47 11.26
N GLN A 31 10.87 12.40 10.67
CA GLN A 31 9.62 12.75 11.36
C GLN A 31 9.18 11.68 12.37
N LEU A 32 9.49 10.41 12.15
CA LEU A 32 9.10 9.33 13.05
C LEU A 32 9.98 9.31 14.31
N ALA A 33 11.29 9.57 14.14
CA ALA A 33 12.23 9.67 15.25
C ALA A 33 11.83 10.78 16.22
N GLU A 34 11.52 11.97 15.69
CA GLU A 34 11.05 13.12 16.49
C GLU A 34 9.73 12.83 17.23
N LEU A 35 8.79 12.12 16.57
CA LEU A 35 7.51 11.74 17.17
C LEU A 35 7.66 10.72 18.31
N LEU A 36 8.60 9.79 18.17
CA LEU A 36 8.89 8.79 19.21
C LEU A 36 9.65 9.41 20.39
N GLU A 37 10.58 10.34 20.15
CA GLU A 37 11.28 11.08 21.21
C GLU A 37 10.35 12.00 22.01
N ALA A 38 9.32 12.55 21.36
CA ALA A 38 8.31 13.39 22.00
C ALA A 38 7.28 12.60 22.83
N CYS A 39 7.32 11.26 22.83
CA CYS A 39 6.39 10.40 23.57
C CYS A 39 7.01 9.94 24.90
N PRO A 40 6.60 10.50 26.05
CA PRO A 40 7.09 10.06 27.36
C PRO A 40 6.61 8.62 27.63
N GLY A 41 7.54 7.67 27.69
CA GLY A 41 7.25 6.25 27.97
C GLY A 41 7.94 5.26 27.02
N VAL A 42 8.22 5.67 25.77
CA VAL A 42 8.93 4.83 24.77
C VAL A 42 10.45 4.94 24.95
N GLY A 43 10.89 5.04 26.21
CA GLY A 43 12.23 5.42 26.65
C GLY A 43 13.31 4.38 26.35
N GLY A 44 13.67 4.27 25.07
CA GLY A 44 14.95 3.78 24.62
C GLY A 44 15.40 4.74 23.54
N GLY A 45 16.27 5.71 23.88
CA GLY A 45 16.81 6.65 22.91
C GLY A 45 17.38 5.92 21.69
N GLN A 46 17.59 6.60 20.57
CA GLN A 46 18.09 6.04 19.31
C GLN A 46 19.29 5.07 19.49
N ALA A 47 20.10 5.26 20.55
CA ALA A 47 21.19 4.40 20.97
C ALA A 47 20.78 2.97 21.45
N SER A 48 19.58 2.78 22.00
CA SER A 48 19.05 1.48 22.45
C SER A 48 18.81 0.52 21.28
N TRP A 49 18.41 1.06 20.13
CA TRP A 49 18.06 0.31 18.92
C TRP A 49 19.27 -0.06 18.06
N ALA A 50 20.40 0.65 18.26
CA ALA A 50 21.64 0.44 17.54
C ALA A 50 22.62 -0.50 18.25
N SER A 51 22.30 -0.97 19.46
CA SER A 51 23.14 -1.93 20.19
C SER A 51 23.15 -3.29 19.50
N THR A 52 24.30 -3.95 19.45
CA THR A 52 24.49 -5.29 18.86
C THR A 52 23.68 -6.39 19.55
N GLU A 53 23.22 -6.15 20.78
CA GLU A 53 22.29 -7.03 21.52
C GLU A 53 20.82 -6.60 21.41
N GLY A 54 20.49 -5.78 20.41
CA GLY A 54 19.21 -5.05 20.28
C GLY A 54 17.94 -5.83 20.64
N PRO A 55 16.86 -5.11 20.99
CA PRO A 55 15.66 -5.67 21.61
C PRO A 55 15.17 -6.94 20.92
N SER A 56 14.70 -7.91 21.72
CA SER A 56 14.10 -9.14 21.20
C SER A 56 12.90 -8.80 20.29
N ILE A 57 12.59 -9.64 19.29
CA ILE A 57 11.44 -9.39 18.39
C ILE A 57 10.15 -9.11 19.18
N PRO A 58 9.82 -9.84 20.27
CA PRO A 58 8.67 -9.51 21.11
C PRO A 58 8.78 -8.13 21.77
N GLY A 59 9.98 -7.71 22.18
CA GLY A 59 10.24 -6.37 22.71
C GLY A 59 10.02 -5.27 21.66
N ILE A 60 10.49 -5.49 20.43
CA ILE A 60 10.25 -4.58 19.29
C ILE A 60 8.74 -4.47 19.03
N ALA A 61 8.03 -5.60 18.97
CA ALA A 61 6.59 -5.63 18.74
C ALA A 61 5.80 -4.93 19.85
N ALA A 62 6.19 -5.13 21.12
CA ALA A 62 5.57 -4.46 22.26
C ALA A 62 5.77 -2.93 22.19
N GLN A 63 6.99 -2.48 21.88
CA GLN A 63 7.31 -1.06 21.74
C GLN A 63 6.63 -0.43 20.52
N CYS A 64 6.50 -1.16 19.40
CA CYS A 64 5.70 -0.73 18.25
C CYS A 64 4.23 -0.58 18.62
N ALA A 65 3.66 -1.55 19.35
CA ALA A 65 2.26 -1.50 19.76
C ALA A 65 1.99 -0.33 20.73
N GLU A 66 2.93 -0.03 21.62
CA GLU A 66 2.85 1.11 22.54
C GLU A 66 2.98 2.45 21.82
N ALA A 67 3.95 2.57 20.90
CA ALA A 67 4.10 3.74 20.05
C ALA A 67 2.86 3.97 19.17
N LEU A 68 2.30 2.91 18.57
CA LEU A 68 1.07 2.99 17.80
C LEU A 68 -0.10 3.44 18.68
N ARG A 69 -0.26 2.90 19.89
CA ARG A 69 -1.31 3.36 20.84
C ARG A 69 -1.21 4.85 21.17
N LEU A 70 0.00 5.40 21.24
CA LEU A 70 0.22 6.82 21.56
C LEU A 70 0.10 7.74 20.34
N LEU A 71 0.57 7.29 19.17
CA LEU A 71 0.64 8.11 17.96
C LEU A 71 -0.64 8.05 17.12
N ILE A 72 -1.35 6.91 17.08
CA ILE A 72 -2.62 6.73 16.35
C ILE A 72 -3.62 7.81 16.74
N PRO A 73 -3.93 8.10 18.03
CA PRO A 73 -4.87 9.15 18.38
C PRO A 73 -4.44 10.56 17.93
N ARG A 74 -3.13 10.83 17.85
CA ARG A 74 -2.56 12.15 17.50
C ARG A 74 -2.55 12.39 16.00
N VAL A 75 -2.13 11.40 15.21
CA VAL A 75 -2.19 11.45 13.73
C VAL A 75 -3.65 11.58 13.30
N LEU A 76 -4.56 10.89 13.98
CA LEU A 76 -5.98 10.92 13.65
C LEU A 76 -6.69 12.19 14.13
N ALA A 77 -6.21 12.83 15.21
CA ALA A 77 -6.67 14.17 15.59
C ALA A 77 -6.19 15.25 14.61
N ALA A 78 -5.03 15.05 13.96
CA ALA A 78 -4.49 15.96 12.96
C ALA A 78 -5.18 15.83 11.59
N GLU A 79 -5.76 14.66 11.26
CA GLU A 79 -6.40 14.39 9.96
C GLU A 79 -7.94 14.41 9.97
N ALA A 80 -8.62 14.48 11.12
CA ALA A 80 -10.07 14.23 11.18
C ALA A 80 -10.96 15.46 10.95
N GLY A 81 -11.66 15.45 9.79
CA GLY A 81 -13.09 15.73 9.76
C GLY A 81 -13.88 14.68 10.57
N GLY A 82 -15.08 15.03 11.06
CA GLY A 82 -15.81 14.30 12.11
C GLY A 82 -16.12 12.82 11.85
N ASP A 83 -16.14 12.34 10.61
CA ASP A 83 -16.52 10.96 10.27
C ASP A 83 -15.40 9.94 10.51
N ALA A 84 -14.13 10.32 10.29
CA ALA A 84 -12.98 9.46 10.55
C ALA A 84 -12.86 9.12 12.05
N ARG A 85 -13.14 10.11 12.92
CA ARG A 85 -13.11 9.95 14.38
C ARG A 85 -14.17 8.96 14.88
N ARG A 86 -15.40 9.01 14.35
CA ARG A 86 -16.47 8.08 14.69
C ARG A 86 -16.16 6.64 14.28
N LEU A 87 -15.58 6.46 13.09
CA LEU A 87 -15.15 5.14 12.63
C LEU A 87 -14.09 4.54 13.56
N LEU A 88 -13.13 5.34 14.01
CA LEU A 88 -12.07 4.87 14.91
C LEU A 88 -12.59 4.53 16.30
N GLU A 89 -13.45 5.36 16.89
CA GLU A 89 -14.13 5.03 18.14
C GLU A 89 -14.89 3.69 18.02
N SER A 90 -15.54 3.46 16.87
CA SER A 90 -16.21 2.19 16.60
C SER A 90 -15.26 1.00 16.43
N PHE A 91 -14.05 1.21 15.89
CA PHE A 91 -13.04 0.16 15.77
C PHE A 91 -12.39 -0.16 17.12
N SER A 92 -12.08 0.87 17.93
CA SER A 92 -11.53 0.65 19.27
C SER A 92 -12.52 -0.08 20.17
N GLU A 93 -13.80 0.29 20.16
CA GLU A 93 -14.83 -0.40 20.94
C GLU A 93 -14.98 -1.87 20.53
N ARG A 94 -14.92 -2.16 19.22
CA ARG A 94 -14.95 -3.55 18.71
C ARG A 94 -13.72 -4.33 19.13
N TYR A 95 -12.54 -3.72 19.08
CA TYR A 95 -11.29 -4.36 19.47
C TYR A 95 -11.26 -4.67 20.98
N ASP A 96 -11.67 -3.72 21.82
CA ASP A 96 -11.77 -3.92 23.27
C ASP A 96 -12.78 -5.03 23.60
N THR A 97 -13.91 -5.05 22.90
CA THR A 97 -14.90 -6.14 23.03
C THR A 97 -14.29 -7.49 22.65
N LEU A 98 -13.53 -7.55 21.55
CA LEU A 98 -12.87 -8.78 21.09
C LEU A 98 -11.83 -9.27 22.10
N LEU A 99 -11.05 -8.36 22.70
CA LEU A 99 -10.09 -8.68 23.76
C LEU A 99 -10.77 -9.26 24.99
N VAL A 100 -11.85 -8.63 25.48
CA VAL A 100 -12.62 -9.14 26.62
C VAL A 100 -13.18 -10.53 26.33
N GLN A 101 -13.68 -10.76 25.11
CA GLN A 101 -14.18 -12.07 24.68
C GLN A 101 -13.06 -13.12 24.62
N HIS A 102 -11.88 -12.74 24.14
CA HIS A 102 -10.70 -13.59 24.10
C HIS A 102 -10.27 -14.00 25.52
N ASP A 103 -10.13 -13.04 26.44
CA ASP A 103 -9.74 -13.30 27.83
C ASP A 103 -10.76 -14.20 28.54
N ALA A 104 -12.06 -13.97 28.30
CA ALA A 104 -13.13 -14.83 28.81
C ALA A 104 -13.08 -16.25 28.21
N ALA A 105 -12.64 -16.41 26.96
CA ALA A 105 -12.43 -17.72 26.35
C ALA A 105 -11.22 -18.44 26.98
N VAL A 106 -10.09 -17.74 27.14
CA VAL A 106 -8.88 -18.27 27.78
C VAL A 106 -9.16 -18.73 29.22
N GLN A 107 -9.86 -17.92 30.01
CA GLN A 107 -10.24 -18.31 31.38
C GLN A 107 -11.15 -19.55 31.40
N ARG A 108 -12.07 -19.69 30.43
CA ARG A 108 -12.92 -20.89 30.33
C ARG A 108 -12.10 -22.13 29.98
N CYS A 109 -11.15 -22.02 29.05
CA CYS A 109 -10.25 -23.13 28.73
C CYS A 109 -9.43 -23.56 29.94
N GLN A 110 -8.83 -22.62 30.67
CA GLN A 110 -8.05 -22.90 31.88
C GLN A 110 -8.90 -23.58 32.97
N ARG A 111 -10.15 -23.15 33.18
CA ARG A 111 -11.07 -23.80 34.13
C ARG A 111 -11.40 -25.23 33.69
N MET A 112 -11.72 -25.43 32.42
CA MET A 112 -12.00 -26.78 31.91
C MET A 112 -10.79 -27.72 32.04
N GLU A 113 -9.57 -27.22 31.82
CA GLU A 113 -8.34 -28.00 32.03
C GLU A 113 -8.13 -28.36 33.50
N ALA A 114 -8.38 -27.42 34.41
CA ALA A 114 -8.31 -27.67 35.85
C ALA A 114 -9.34 -28.70 36.31
N ASP A 115 -10.61 -28.55 35.89
CA ASP A 115 -11.70 -29.49 36.22
C ASP A 115 -11.39 -30.90 35.68
N ARG A 116 -10.81 -30.97 34.48
CA ARG A 116 -10.37 -32.24 33.87
C ARG A 116 -9.25 -32.90 34.67
N HIS A 117 -8.26 -32.12 35.11
CA HIS A 117 -7.16 -32.64 35.92
C HIS A 117 -7.64 -33.14 37.28
N ASN A 118 -8.52 -32.38 37.93
CA ASN A 118 -9.14 -32.75 39.21
C ASN A 118 -9.94 -34.06 39.08
N CYS A 119 -10.80 -34.18 38.06
CA CYS A 119 -11.60 -35.39 37.85
C CYS A 119 -10.72 -36.63 37.60
N SER A 120 -9.66 -36.50 36.80
CA SER A 120 -8.70 -37.59 36.58
C SER A 120 -7.96 -37.98 37.86
N GLN A 121 -7.60 -37.00 38.70
CA GLN A 121 -6.90 -37.22 39.95
C GLN A 121 -7.81 -37.90 40.99
N GLU A 122 -9.06 -37.46 41.12
CA GLU A 122 -10.06 -38.09 41.99
C GLU A 122 -10.31 -39.56 41.62
N LEU A 123 -10.41 -39.86 40.31
CA LEU A 123 -10.55 -41.24 39.84
C LEU A 123 -9.31 -42.09 40.12
N ALA A 124 -8.11 -41.53 39.94
CA ALA A 124 -6.86 -42.23 40.28
C ALA A 124 -6.77 -42.53 41.78
N GLN A 125 -7.07 -41.56 42.64
CA GLN A 125 -7.11 -41.73 44.10
C GLN A 125 -8.12 -42.81 44.51
N LYS A 126 -9.32 -42.80 43.93
CA LYS A 126 -10.34 -43.81 44.20
C LYS A 126 -9.89 -45.22 43.82
N ILE A 127 -9.15 -45.37 42.73
CA ILE A 127 -8.56 -46.67 42.34
C ILE A 127 -7.51 -47.09 43.36
N GLU A 128 -6.61 -46.19 43.77
CA GLU A 128 -5.61 -46.49 44.80
C GLU A 128 -6.25 -46.94 46.12
N GLU A 129 -7.29 -46.23 46.57
CA GLU A 129 -8.08 -46.60 47.76
C GLU A 129 -8.70 -48.00 47.61
N LEU A 130 -9.37 -48.27 46.48
CA LEU A 130 -9.98 -49.57 46.24
C LEU A 130 -8.92 -50.69 46.14
N VAL A 131 -7.73 -50.43 45.59
CA VAL A 131 -6.62 -51.40 45.55
C VAL A 131 -6.16 -51.75 46.96
N VAL A 132 -5.98 -50.74 47.82
CA VAL A 132 -5.58 -50.94 49.22
C VAL A 132 -6.66 -51.71 49.97
N GLU A 133 -7.94 -51.32 49.84
CA GLU A 133 -9.07 -52.05 50.43
C GLU A 133 -9.13 -53.50 49.96
N ASN A 134 -8.92 -53.76 48.67
CA ASN A 134 -8.92 -55.10 48.09
C ASN A 134 -7.77 -55.95 48.65
N SER A 135 -6.58 -55.36 48.78
CA SER A 135 -5.42 -56.03 49.38
C SER A 135 -5.68 -56.41 50.85
N ASN A 136 -6.24 -55.49 51.63
CA ASN A 136 -6.62 -55.73 53.03
C ASN A 136 -7.69 -56.83 53.16
N LEU A 137 -8.69 -56.84 52.27
CA LEU A 137 -9.73 -57.88 52.24
C LEU A 137 -9.15 -59.24 51.88
N LYS A 138 -8.22 -59.31 50.92
CA LYS A 138 -7.49 -60.53 50.53
C LYS A 138 -6.68 -61.08 51.70
N GLU A 139 -5.94 -60.24 52.40
CA GLU A 139 -5.17 -60.62 53.59
C GLU A 139 -6.07 -61.14 54.71
N ARG A 140 -7.19 -60.46 55.00
CA ARG A 140 -8.18 -60.92 56.00
C ARG A 140 -8.80 -62.26 55.62
N LEU A 141 -9.14 -62.46 54.34
CA LEU A 141 -9.65 -63.74 53.84
C LEU A 141 -8.62 -64.86 54.01
N GLN A 142 -7.34 -64.57 53.74
CA GLN A 142 -6.25 -65.53 53.92
C GLN A 142 -6.01 -65.87 55.41
N ALA A 143 -6.11 -64.89 56.31
CA ALA A 143 -6.02 -65.09 57.76
C ALA A 143 -7.18 -65.92 58.31
N LEU A 144 -8.41 -65.70 57.84
CA LEU A 144 -9.56 -66.55 58.20
C LEU A 144 -9.44 -67.95 57.58
N GLN A 145 -8.75 -68.08 56.44
CA GLN A 145 -8.50 -69.38 55.84
C GLN A 145 -7.57 -70.26 56.69
N THR A 146 -6.60 -69.68 57.37
CA THR A 146 -5.67 -70.40 58.24
C THR A 146 -6.25 -70.70 59.63
N GLN A 147 -7.24 -69.94 60.10
CA GLN A 147 -7.78 -70.05 61.46
C GLN A 147 -9.05 -70.93 61.63
N GLN A 148 -9.54 -71.61 60.58
CA GLN A 148 -10.81 -72.38 60.62
C GLN A 148 -12.00 -71.56 61.19
N ALA A 149 -12.06 -70.27 60.85
CA ALA A 149 -13.13 -69.39 61.29
C ALA A 149 -14.50 -69.74 60.65
N GLU A 150 -15.59 -69.23 61.25
CA GLU A 150 -16.97 -69.51 60.85
C GLU A 150 -17.22 -69.32 59.35
N PRO A 151 -17.97 -70.25 58.72
CA PRO A 151 -18.21 -70.25 57.27
C PRO A 151 -18.97 -69.00 56.79
N ASP A 152 -19.88 -68.46 57.60
CA ASP A 152 -20.73 -67.31 57.22
C ASP A 152 -19.91 -66.02 57.05
N ASN A 153 -18.95 -65.76 57.96
CA ASN A 153 -18.05 -64.61 57.86
C ASN A 153 -17.17 -64.68 56.60
N ARG A 154 -16.78 -65.90 56.19
CA ARG A 154 -16.02 -66.15 54.96
C ARG A 154 -16.84 -65.83 53.71
N VAL A 155 -18.10 -66.25 53.67
CA VAL A 155 -19.01 -65.98 52.54
C VAL A 155 -19.25 -64.48 52.41
N GLN A 156 -19.49 -63.77 53.51
CA GLN A 156 -19.67 -62.31 53.50
C GLN A 156 -18.42 -61.56 53.01
N LEU A 157 -17.22 -61.97 53.46
CA LEU A 157 -15.96 -61.37 53.00
C LEU A 157 -15.67 -61.68 51.52
N GLN A 158 -15.99 -62.89 51.03
CA GLN A 158 -15.88 -63.21 49.61
C GLN A 158 -16.83 -62.38 48.75
N GLN A 159 -18.07 -62.19 49.19
CA GLN A 159 -19.02 -61.33 48.49
C GLN A 159 -18.56 -59.87 48.48
N SER A 160 -18.07 -59.36 49.61
CA SER A 160 -17.52 -58.00 49.70
C SER A 160 -16.29 -57.82 48.79
N LEU A 161 -15.39 -58.80 48.75
CA LEU A 161 -14.23 -58.80 47.88
C LEU A 161 -14.64 -58.82 46.40
N ALA A 162 -15.57 -59.69 46.01
CA ALA A 162 -16.07 -59.76 44.64
C ALA A 162 -16.74 -58.45 44.20
N GLN A 163 -17.51 -57.82 45.09
CA GLN A 163 -18.10 -56.52 44.84
C GLN A 163 -17.02 -55.44 44.64
N ARG A 164 -16.00 -55.40 45.51
CA ARG A 164 -14.92 -54.42 45.39
C ARG A 164 -14.02 -54.65 44.18
N GLU A 165 -13.80 -55.90 43.77
CA GLU A 165 -13.10 -56.23 42.51
C GLU A 165 -13.90 -55.77 41.28
N ALA A 166 -15.23 -55.94 41.30
CA ALA A 166 -16.09 -55.43 40.23
C ALA A 166 -16.08 -53.89 40.16
N GLU A 167 -16.10 -53.20 41.31
CA GLU A 167 -15.98 -51.73 41.39
C GLU A 167 -14.61 -51.23 40.89
N LEU A 168 -13.53 -51.95 41.21
CA LEU A 168 -12.18 -51.68 40.69
C LEU A 168 -12.12 -51.82 39.17
N TRP A 169 -12.67 -52.90 38.64
CA TRP A 169 -12.69 -53.16 37.21
C TRP A 169 -13.49 -52.10 36.46
N ALA A 170 -14.67 -51.73 36.95
CA ALA A 170 -15.48 -50.65 36.39
C ALA A 170 -14.78 -49.28 36.44
N SER A 171 -14.06 -48.99 37.54
CA SER A 171 -13.31 -47.73 37.68
C SER A 171 -12.11 -47.67 36.74
N ASN A 172 -11.42 -48.80 36.54
CA ASN A 172 -10.31 -48.90 35.59
C ASN A 172 -10.78 -48.79 34.13
N GLU A 173 -11.92 -49.42 33.79
CA GLU A 173 -12.56 -49.26 32.48
C GLU A 173 -12.98 -47.81 32.22
N ALA A 174 -13.50 -47.11 33.24
CA ALA A 174 -13.85 -45.69 33.13
C ALA A 174 -12.62 -44.80 32.89
N LEU A 175 -11.50 -45.04 33.59
CA LEU A 175 -10.23 -44.33 33.33
C LEU A 175 -9.70 -44.60 31.93
N GLN A 176 -9.76 -45.84 31.46
CA GLN A 176 -9.30 -46.18 30.11
C GLN A 176 -10.13 -45.46 29.04
N ARG A 177 -11.46 -45.44 29.17
CA ARG A 177 -12.34 -44.67 28.27
C ARG A 177 -12.05 -43.17 28.32
N LEU A 178 -11.76 -42.61 29.49
CA LEU A 178 -11.36 -41.22 29.61
C LEU A 178 -10.05 -40.96 28.86
N GLN A 179 -9.03 -41.82 29.00
CA GLN A 179 -7.78 -41.71 28.25
C GLN A 179 -8.01 -41.75 26.73
N GLU A 180 -8.83 -42.68 26.24
CA GLU A 180 -9.16 -42.77 24.81
C GLU A 180 -9.80 -41.47 24.28
N VAL A 181 -10.78 -40.91 25.00
CA VAL A 181 -11.43 -39.64 24.63
C VAL A 181 -10.43 -38.47 24.66
N LEU A 182 -9.48 -38.48 25.60
CA LEU A 182 -8.44 -37.45 25.68
C LEU A 182 -7.47 -37.52 24.50
N ASP A 183 -7.06 -38.73 24.12
CA ASP A 183 -6.15 -38.96 22.99
C ASP A 183 -6.82 -38.61 21.65
N ASP A 184 -8.09 -38.99 21.46
CA ASP A 184 -8.88 -38.61 20.29
C ASP A 184 -9.09 -37.09 20.19
N ASN A 185 -9.32 -36.43 21.32
CA ASN A 185 -9.45 -34.98 21.37
C ASN A 185 -8.09 -34.27 21.11
N ALA A 186 -6.98 -34.84 21.59
CA ALA A 186 -5.63 -34.31 21.32
C ALA A 186 -5.28 -34.44 19.83
N ASN A 187 -5.59 -35.57 19.21
CA ASN A 187 -5.35 -35.81 17.79
C ASN A 187 -6.21 -34.89 16.90
N SER A 188 -7.50 -34.76 17.21
CA SER A 188 -8.41 -33.89 16.45
C SER A 188 -8.10 -32.40 16.62
N SER A 189 -7.73 -31.96 17.83
CA SER A 189 -7.29 -30.58 18.06
C SER A 189 -5.95 -30.27 17.38
N SER A 190 -4.99 -31.21 17.41
CA SER A 190 -3.72 -31.08 16.67
C SER A 190 -3.95 -30.97 15.15
N ALA A 191 -4.79 -31.83 14.58
CA ALA A 191 -5.15 -31.75 13.16
C ALA A 191 -5.81 -30.42 12.79
N ARG A 192 -6.70 -29.91 13.65
CA ARG A 192 -7.33 -28.61 13.48
C ARG A 192 -6.32 -27.46 13.58
N CYS A 193 -5.36 -27.51 14.49
CA CYS A 193 -4.29 -26.52 14.58
C CYS A 193 -3.46 -26.47 13.30
N VAL A 194 -3.04 -27.62 12.78
CA VAL A 194 -2.30 -27.70 11.50
C VAL A 194 -3.11 -27.14 10.34
N GLN A 195 -4.43 -27.40 10.31
CA GLN A 195 -5.31 -26.82 9.30
C GLN A 195 -5.38 -25.29 9.43
N LEU A 196 -5.60 -24.77 10.64
CA LEU A 196 -5.67 -23.33 10.88
C LEU A 196 -4.34 -22.62 10.56
N GLU A 197 -3.19 -23.24 10.86
CA GLU A 197 -1.87 -22.72 10.48
C GLU A 197 -1.72 -22.63 8.96
N ARG A 198 -2.17 -23.64 8.21
CA ARG A 198 -2.18 -23.61 6.74
C ARG A 198 -3.10 -22.52 6.20
N GLU A 199 -4.29 -22.36 6.76
CA GLU A 199 -5.23 -21.30 6.40
C GLU A 199 -4.65 -19.91 6.71
N LEU A 200 -3.98 -19.75 7.86
CA LEU A 200 -3.28 -18.52 8.24
C LEU A 200 -2.17 -18.16 7.26
N LEU A 201 -1.33 -19.13 6.91
CA LEU A 201 -0.27 -18.94 5.92
C LEU A 201 -0.84 -18.59 4.55
N ALA A 202 -1.91 -19.27 4.12
CA ALA A 202 -2.58 -18.95 2.86
C ALA A 202 -3.18 -17.54 2.86
N ALA A 203 -3.79 -17.11 3.96
CA ALA A 203 -4.32 -15.76 4.12
C ALA A 203 -3.22 -14.70 4.07
N HIS A 204 -2.07 -14.94 4.72
CA HIS A 204 -0.91 -14.03 4.67
C HIS A 204 -0.37 -13.89 3.25
N ASN A 205 -0.24 -15.00 2.51
CA ASN A 205 0.20 -14.97 1.12
C ASN A 205 -0.79 -14.20 0.23
N ALA A 206 -2.10 -14.41 0.42
CA ALA A 206 -3.12 -13.68 -0.32
C ALA A 206 -3.12 -12.16 -0.04
N ILE A 207 -2.81 -11.76 1.21
CA ILE A 207 -2.63 -10.35 1.58
C ILE A 207 -1.41 -9.77 0.86
N ALA A 208 -0.26 -10.44 0.93
CA ALA A 208 0.96 -10.00 0.24
C ALA A 208 0.73 -9.84 -1.28
N GLU A 209 0.07 -10.81 -1.93
CA GLU A 209 -0.28 -10.74 -3.35
C GLU A 209 -1.27 -9.60 -3.66
N ALA A 210 -2.17 -9.26 -2.73
CA ALA A 210 -3.07 -8.13 -2.89
C ALA A 210 -2.33 -6.79 -2.74
N GLU A 211 -1.40 -6.68 -1.78
CA GLU A 211 -0.55 -5.52 -1.59
C GLU A 211 0.35 -5.27 -2.81
N ASP A 212 0.98 -6.30 -3.35
CA ASP A 212 1.79 -6.21 -4.58
C ASP A 212 0.96 -5.74 -5.78
N ARG A 213 -0.26 -6.26 -5.93
CA ARG A 213 -1.20 -5.81 -6.99
C ARG A 213 -1.61 -4.36 -6.80
N CYS A 214 -1.92 -3.94 -5.58
CA CYS A 214 -2.25 -2.54 -5.26
C CYS A 214 -1.06 -1.61 -5.55
N ALA A 215 0.16 -2.02 -5.20
CA ALA A 215 1.38 -1.26 -5.49
C ALA A 215 1.62 -1.12 -6.99
N ALA A 216 1.46 -2.20 -7.76
CA ALA A 216 1.57 -2.17 -9.21
C ALA A 216 0.52 -1.26 -9.87
N GLN A 217 -0.74 -1.32 -9.41
CA GLN A 217 -1.81 -0.43 -9.88
C GLN A 217 -1.52 1.03 -9.54
N ALA A 218 -1.01 1.31 -8.35
CA ALA A 218 -0.63 2.67 -7.94
C ALA A 218 0.52 3.22 -8.79
N ALA A 219 1.52 2.39 -9.13
CA ALA A 219 2.60 2.77 -10.03
C ALA A 219 2.07 3.09 -11.44
N ALA A 220 1.25 2.21 -12.02
CA ALA A 220 0.64 2.43 -13.33
C ALA A 220 -0.25 3.69 -13.37
N ALA A 221 -1.01 3.96 -12.30
CA ALA A 221 -1.82 5.17 -12.20
C ALA A 221 -0.97 6.45 -12.15
N ARG A 222 0.21 6.41 -11.53
CA ARG A 222 1.15 7.54 -11.53
C ARG A 222 1.72 7.80 -12.92
N GLU A 223 2.16 6.75 -13.62
CA GLU A 223 2.68 6.89 -14.99
C GLU A 223 1.63 7.49 -15.95
N VAL A 224 0.38 7.03 -15.86
CA VAL A 224 -0.73 7.59 -16.66
C VAL A 224 -0.98 9.06 -16.32
N ARG A 225 -0.90 9.43 -15.03
CA ARG A 225 -1.08 10.82 -14.60
C ARG A 225 0.05 11.72 -15.10
N GLU A 226 1.30 11.28 -14.98
CA GLU A 226 2.47 12.00 -15.48
C GLU A 226 2.40 12.19 -17.01
N ALA A 227 1.98 11.16 -17.75
CA ALA A 227 1.76 11.25 -19.18
C ALA A 227 0.63 12.23 -19.54
N ALA A 228 -0.47 12.23 -18.78
CA ALA A 228 -1.57 13.18 -18.97
C ALA A 228 -1.14 14.63 -18.69
N ASP A 229 -0.41 14.86 -17.60
CA ASP A 229 0.12 16.18 -17.23
C ASP A 229 1.10 16.69 -18.31
N ALA A 230 1.95 15.81 -18.85
CA ALA A 230 2.86 16.15 -19.96
C ALA A 230 2.10 16.49 -21.26
N ALA A 231 1.02 15.77 -21.57
CA ALA A 231 0.19 16.05 -22.74
C ALA A 231 -0.50 17.42 -22.63
N VAL A 232 -1.04 17.76 -21.44
CA VAL A 232 -1.66 19.07 -21.17
C VAL A 232 -0.62 20.20 -21.29
N ALA A 233 0.60 20.00 -20.79
CA ALA A 233 1.68 20.98 -20.95
C ALA A 233 2.04 21.21 -22.43
N HIS A 234 2.12 20.13 -23.22
CA HIS A 234 2.42 20.24 -24.64
C HIS A 234 1.29 20.93 -25.43
N GLU A 235 0.03 20.63 -25.12
CA GLU A 235 -1.11 21.33 -25.71
C GLU A 235 -1.07 22.84 -25.40
N GLY A 236 -0.72 23.21 -24.15
CA GLY A 236 -0.52 24.60 -23.76
C GLY A 236 0.57 25.32 -24.57
N GLU A 237 1.70 24.65 -24.83
CA GLU A 237 2.78 25.17 -25.67
C GLU A 237 2.32 25.38 -27.13
N LEU A 238 1.61 24.42 -27.70
CA LEU A 238 1.08 24.52 -29.06
C LEU A 238 0.09 25.68 -29.20
N ILE A 239 -0.82 25.85 -28.24
CA ILE A 239 -1.76 26.98 -28.23
C ILE A 239 -1.00 28.32 -28.15
N ALA A 240 0.05 28.40 -27.32
CA ALA A 240 0.87 29.60 -27.23
C ALA A 240 1.59 29.93 -28.55
N ARG A 241 2.13 28.90 -29.23
CA ARG A 241 2.76 29.04 -30.56
C ARG A 241 1.76 29.49 -31.63
N CYS A 242 0.57 28.90 -31.68
CA CYS A 242 -0.48 29.31 -32.61
C CYS A 242 -0.86 30.78 -32.40
N ARG A 243 -1.08 31.20 -31.15
CA ARG A 243 -1.39 32.60 -30.83
C ARG A 243 -0.26 33.56 -31.19
N ALA A 244 1.00 33.16 -31.03
CA ALA A 244 2.14 33.97 -31.43
C ALA A 244 2.18 34.16 -32.96
N ALA A 245 2.00 33.07 -33.71
CA ALA A 245 1.95 33.12 -35.18
C ALA A 245 0.75 33.93 -35.70
N GLU A 246 -0.42 33.83 -35.06
CA GLU A 246 -1.59 34.65 -35.37
C GLU A 246 -1.30 36.14 -35.20
N ARG A 247 -0.61 36.54 -34.12
CA ARG A 247 -0.21 37.95 -33.91
C ARG A 247 0.80 38.41 -34.94
N GLU A 248 1.83 37.62 -35.21
CA GLU A 248 2.83 37.95 -36.24
C GLU A 248 2.19 38.12 -37.63
N SER A 249 1.21 37.28 -37.97
CA SER A 249 0.44 37.41 -39.19
C SER A 249 -0.41 38.67 -39.21
N GLN A 250 -1.03 39.05 -38.09
CA GLN A 250 -1.80 40.30 -37.98
C GLN A 250 -0.90 41.52 -38.11
N ASP A 251 0.25 41.55 -37.43
CA ASP A 251 1.23 42.63 -37.50
C ASP A 251 1.77 42.78 -38.93
N SER A 252 2.06 41.66 -39.60
CA SER A 252 2.49 41.64 -41.01
C SER A 252 1.40 42.17 -41.94
N ASN A 253 0.13 41.79 -41.72
CA ASN A 253 -1.00 42.30 -42.50
C ASN A 253 -1.19 43.80 -42.29
N CYS A 254 -1.15 44.29 -41.06
CA CYS A 254 -1.21 45.72 -40.74
C CYS A 254 -0.08 46.52 -41.43
N ALA A 255 1.14 45.98 -41.43
CA ALA A 255 2.28 46.59 -42.11
C ALA A 255 2.08 46.64 -43.64
N LEU A 256 1.57 45.55 -44.24
CA LEU A 256 1.25 45.51 -45.67
C LEU A 256 0.14 46.48 -46.04
N GLU A 257 -0.92 46.57 -45.24
CA GLU A 257 -2.01 47.53 -45.45
C GLU A 257 -1.50 48.98 -45.39
N ALA A 258 -0.62 49.31 -44.43
CA ALA A 258 0.00 50.62 -44.34
C ALA A 258 0.84 50.95 -45.59
N LEU A 259 1.66 50.01 -46.06
CA LEU A 259 2.45 50.16 -47.28
C LEU A 259 1.56 50.30 -48.53
N LEU A 260 0.45 49.57 -48.61
CA LEU A 260 -0.50 49.69 -49.72
C LEU A 260 -1.19 51.06 -49.70
N GLN A 261 -1.56 51.58 -48.52
CA GLN A 261 -2.12 52.92 -48.39
C GLN A 261 -1.12 54.01 -48.77
N GLU A 262 0.13 53.89 -48.31
CA GLU A 262 1.22 54.83 -48.67
C GLU A 262 1.49 54.81 -50.17
N LYS A 263 1.57 53.62 -50.77
CA LYS A 263 1.68 53.47 -52.23
C LYS A 263 0.49 54.10 -52.95
N GLY A 264 -0.72 53.94 -52.44
CA GLY A 264 -1.94 54.57 -52.96
C GLY A 264 -1.81 56.10 -52.98
N ARG A 265 -1.44 56.70 -51.83
CA ARG A 265 -1.18 58.15 -51.72
C ARG A 265 -0.09 58.61 -52.68
N HIS A 266 1.01 57.87 -52.77
CA HIS A 266 2.10 58.18 -53.69
C HIS A 266 1.61 58.17 -55.17
N MET A 267 0.75 57.22 -55.55
CA MET A 267 0.20 57.17 -56.90
C MET A 267 -0.74 58.33 -57.19
N GLU A 268 -1.58 58.74 -56.22
CA GLU A 268 -2.45 59.92 -56.31
C GLU A 268 -1.62 61.21 -56.44
N GLU A 269 -0.59 61.39 -55.60
CA GLU A 269 0.34 62.52 -55.68
C GLU A 269 1.05 62.57 -57.04
N ARG A 270 1.50 61.42 -57.57
CA ARG A 270 2.09 61.34 -58.91
C ARG A 270 1.10 61.65 -60.01
N GLU A 271 -0.16 61.23 -59.91
CA GLU A 271 -1.20 61.57 -60.89
C GLU A 271 -1.35 63.09 -61.05
N HIS A 272 -1.18 63.85 -59.97
CA HIS A 272 -1.22 65.32 -59.99
C HIS A 272 0.06 65.98 -60.54
N LEU A 273 1.21 65.28 -60.51
CA LEU A 273 2.47 65.76 -61.10
C LEU A 273 2.58 65.46 -62.60
N LEU A 274 1.82 64.47 -63.08
CA LEU A 274 1.75 64.13 -64.50
C LEU A 274 0.73 65.03 -65.18
N ASP A 275 1.21 66.06 -65.90
CA ASP A 275 0.34 66.86 -66.75
C ASP A 275 -0.20 65.99 -67.91
N ARG A 276 -1.45 65.55 -67.77
CA ARG A 276 -2.16 64.75 -68.78
C ARG A 276 -2.14 65.41 -70.16
N ARG A 277 -2.15 66.74 -70.23
CA ARG A 277 -2.11 67.46 -71.51
C ARG A 277 -0.73 67.38 -72.15
N LEU A 278 0.33 67.47 -71.34
CA LEU A 278 1.70 67.29 -71.79
C LEU A 278 1.95 65.85 -72.26
N VAL A 279 1.54 64.84 -71.49
CA VAL A 279 1.68 63.44 -71.90
C VAL A 279 0.88 63.18 -73.18
N SER A 280 -0.35 63.69 -73.28
CA SER A 280 -1.16 63.55 -74.48
C SER A 280 -0.53 64.25 -75.68
N SER A 281 0.05 65.45 -75.51
CA SER A 281 0.71 66.16 -76.61
C SER A 281 1.98 65.45 -77.07
N MET A 282 2.78 64.90 -76.14
CA MET A 282 3.95 64.09 -76.49
C MET A 282 3.56 62.79 -77.21
N LEU A 283 2.48 62.13 -76.80
CA LEU A 283 1.95 60.95 -77.50
C LEU A 283 1.40 61.28 -78.89
N VAL A 284 0.76 62.44 -79.07
CA VAL A 284 0.32 62.92 -80.39
C VAL A 284 1.55 63.19 -81.28
N LEU A 285 2.57 63.87 -80.75
CA LEU A 285 3.84 64.10 -81.46
C LEU A 285 4.52 62.79 -81.87
N TYR A 286 4.55 61.80 -80.97
CA TYR A 286 5.05 60.46 -81.28
C TYR A 286 4.34 59.83 -82.48
N VAL A 287 2.99 59.86 -82.47
CA VAL A 287 2.18 59.32 -83.57
C VAL A 287 2.39 60.10 -84.87
N ASP A 288 2.57 61.42 -84.82
CA ASP A 288 2.83 62.24 -86.00
C ASP A 288 4.23 61.98 -86.61
N HIS A 289 5.26 61.78 -85.77
CA HIS A 289 6.60 61.36 -86.23
C HIS A 289 6.59 59.95 -86.82
N LEU A 290 5.80 59.02 -86.26
CA LEU A 290 5.61 57.70 -86.86
C LEU A 290 4.94 57.78 -88.24
N LYS A 291 3.86 58.56 -88.36
CA LYS A 291 3.13 58.74 -89.63
C LYS A 291 3.96 59.43 -90.72
N SER A 292 4.87 60.31 -90.34
CA SER A 292 5.80 60.99 -91.26
C SER A 292 7.07 60.17 -91.58
N GLY A 293 7.20 58.95 -91.02
CA GLY A 293 8.31 58.04 -91.30
C GLY A 293 9.60 58.33 -90.51
N GLN A 294 9.57 59.25 -89.54
CA GLN A 294 10.70 59.66 -88.71
C GLN A 294 10.82 58.78 -87.45
N ARG A 295 11.12 57.50 -87.63
CA ARG A 295 11.12 56.50 -86.54
C ARG A 295 12.06 56.83 -85.38
N THR A 296 13.27 57.30 -85.67
CA THR A 296 14.25 57.64 -84.62
C THR A 296 13.79 58.80 -83.73
N LEU A 297 13.09 59.78 -84.31
CA LEU A 297 12.52 60.90 -83.55
C LEU A 297 11.32 60.44 -82.72
N ALA A 298 10.50 59.55 -83.29
CA ALA A 298 9.39 58.95 -82.57
C ALA A 298 9.91 58.16 -81.34
N GLU A 299 10.92 57.32 -81.49
CA GLU A 299 11.55 56.60 -80.38
C GLU A 299 12.08 57.56 -79.30
N GLN A 300 12.75 58.64 -79.69
CA GLN A 300 13.22 59.68 -78.74
C GLN A 300 12.07 60.35 -77.98
N VAL A 301 10.96 60.68 -78.66
CA VAL A 301 9.79 61.29 -78.01
C VAL A 301 9.10 60.28 -77.09
N LEU A 302 9.05 59.00 -77.46
CA LEU A 302 8.52 57.94 -76.62
C LEU A 302 9.37 57.75 -75.36
N ASP A 303 10.69 57.69 -75.49
CA ASP A 303 11.62 57.58 -74.37
C ASP A 303 11.51 58.77 -73.43
N GLN A 304 11.42 59.99 -73.96
CA GLN A 304 11.17 61.20 -73.16
C GLN A 304 9.80 61.15 -72.47
N THR A 305 8.76 60.63 -73.13
CA THR A 305 7.43 60.47 -72.53
C THR A 305 7.47 59.47 -71.38
N LEU A 306 8.19 58.35 -71.55
CA LEU A 306 8.37 57.33 -70.52
C LEU A 306 9.16 57.85 -69.31
N GLN A 307 10.19 58.66 -69.55
CA GLN A 307 10.93 59.35 -68.49
C GLN A 307 10.05 60.32 -67.70
N VAL A 308 9.19 61.09 -68.39
CA VAL A 308 8.22 62.00 -67.74
C VAL A 308 7.18 61.24 -66.92
N LEU A 309 6.76 60.05 -67.36
CA LEU A 309 5.86 59.15 -66.61
C LEU A 309 6.53 58.47 -65.40
N GLY A 310 7.81 58.75 -65.13
CA GLY A 310 8.57 58.11 -64.06
C GLY A 310 8.98 56.67 -64.38
N GLY A 311 8.88 56.25 -65.64
CA GLY A 311 9.46 55.01 -66.13
C GLY A 311 10.98 55.15 -66.14
N ALA A 312 11.64 54.66 -65.10
CA ALA A 312 13.09 54.61 -65.05
C ALA A 312 13.60 53.61 -66.10
N ALA A 313 13.89 54.08 -67.31
CA ALA A 313 14.67 53.33 -68.28
C ALA A 313 16.11 53.02 -67.76
N SER A 314 16.53 53.69 -66.68
CA SER A 314 17.86 53.56 -66.07
C SER A 314 17.97 52.50 -64.97
N GLU A 315 16.88 52.08 -64.31
CA GLU A 315 16.98 51.11 -63.20
C GLU A 315 17.13 49.66 -63.66
N MET A 316 16.84 49.35 -64.93
CA MET A 316 17.13 48.02 -65.51
C MET A 316 18.61 47.85 -65.90
N ALA A 317 19.39 48.93 -65.98
CA ALA A 317 20.82 48.86 -66.32
C ALA A 317 21.73 48.66 -65.09
N GLU A 318 21.24 48.91 -63.87
CA GLU A 318 22.00 48.74 -62.61
C GLU A 318 21.69 47.44 -61.85
N ARG A 319 20.96 46.50 -62.46
CA ARG A 319 20.74 45.13 -61.93
C ARG A 319 21.32 44.04 -62.84
N GLN A 320 22.49 44.29 -63.42
CA GLN A 320 23.39 43.26 -63.96
C GLN A 320 24.70 43.28 -63.20
#